data_AF-A0A3E2N4Q3-F1
#
_entry.id   AF-A0A3E2N4Q3-F1
#
_cell.length_a   1.000
_cell.length_b   1.000
_cell.length_c   1.000
_cell.angle_alpha   90.00
_cell.angle_beta   90.00
_cell.angle_gamma   90.00
#
_symmetry.space_group_name_H-M   'P 1'
#
loop_
_entity.id
_entity.type
_entity.pdbx_description
1 polymer ?
#
loop_
_entity_poly.entity_id
_entity_poly.type
_entity_poly.pdbx_seq_one_letter_code
_entity_poly.pdbx_strand_id
1 'polypeptide(L)'
;MNDNQRNARRTDQEWISLIQECRTSGLGDKDWCEQHGIPISTFYTKITRLRQKACEIPAAKHHIIRESQQVVPLPIIDEVPHPCWNGAPDARTSPAVILKINDYSIEISNHAARDTIFNTLSVLQQLC
;
A
#
# COMPACT_ATOMS: atom_id res chain seq x y z
N MET A 1 17.55 -27.32 -35.37
CA MET A 1 17.12 -27.29 -33.96
C MET A 1 16.23 -26.05 -33.80
N ASN A 2 14.91 -26.13 -34.01
CA ASN A 2 13.88 -26.38 -32.98
C ASN A 2 14.22 -25.64 -31.67
N ASP A 3 13.47 -24.63 -31.22
CA ASP A 3 12.07 -24.78 -30.80
C ASP A 3 11.21 -23.53 -31.04
N ASN A 4 10.34 -23.62 -32.04
CA ASN A 4 9.14 -22.79 -32.14
C ASN A 4 8.07 -23.41 -31.22
N GLN A 5 8.32 -23.36 -29.91
CA GLN A 5 7.44 -23.95 -28.91
C GLN A 5 6.24 -23.02 -28.71
N ARG A 6 5.27 -23.20 -29.61
CA ARG A 6 3.83 -23.21 -29.35
C ARG A 6 3.45 -22.38 -28.13
N ASN A 7 3.02 -21.15 -28.40
CA ASN A 7 2.08 -20.41 -27.55
C ASN A 7 0.75 -21.21 -27.51
N ALA A 8 0.79 -22.40 -26.90
CA ALA A 8 -0.38 -23.10 -26.43
C ALA A 8 -1.12 -22.07 -25.60
N ARG A 9 -2.40 -21.86 -25.92
CA ARG A 9 -3.23 -20.81 -25.33
C ARG A 9 -3.30 -21.05 -23.81
N ARG A 10 -2.30 -20.52 -23.08
CA ARG A 10 -2.23 -20.59 -21.62
C ARG A 10 -3.51 -19.96 -21.10
N THR A 11 -4.25 -20.74 -20.33
CA THR A 11 -5.49 -20.36 -19.65
C THR A 11 -5.21 -19.25 -18.63
N ASP A 12 -6.24 -18.53 -18.23
CA ASP A 12 -6.10 -17.45 -17.26
C ASP A 12 -5.51 -17.96 -15.93
N GLN A 13 -5.86 -19.18 -15.52
CA GLN A 13 -5.36 -19.81 -14.29
C GLN A 13 -3.86 -20.12 -14.34
N GLU A 14 -3.36 -20.58 -15.49
CA GLU A 14 -1.91 -20.78 -15.70
C GLU A 14 -1.16 -19.45 -15.67
N TRP A 15 -1.74 -18.38 -16.24
CA TRP A 15 -1.15 -17.04 -16.14
C TRP A 15 -1.14 -16.52 -14.70
N ILE A 16 -2.20 -16.76 -13.92
CA ILE A 16 -2.23 -16.40 -12.49
C ILE A 16 -1.10 -17.11 -11.74
N SER A 17 -0.92 -18.41 -11.97
CA SER A 17 0.13 -19.20 -11.33
C SER A 17 1.53 -18.67 -11.66
N LEU A 18 1.79 -18.36 -12.94
CA LEU A 18 3.06 -17.76 -13.38
C LEU A 18 3.31 -16.37 -12.78
N ILE A 19 2.26 -15.53 -12.69
CA ILE A 19 2.37 -14.21 -12.06
C ILE A 19 2.68 -14.38 -10.57
N GLN A 20 2.04 -15.33 -9.89
CA GLN A 20 2.30 -15.60 -8.48
C GLN A 20 3.74 -16.08 -8.27
N GLU A 21 4.23 -17.00 -9.09
CA GLU A 21 5.61 -17.50 -9.05
C GLU A 21 6.62 -16.36 -9.25
N CYS A 22 6.39 -15.49 -10.25
CA CYS A 22 7.18 -14.28 -10.47
C CYS A 22 7.23 -13.40 -9.20
N ARG A 23 6.09 -13.19 -8.52
CA ARG A 23 6.01 -12.35 -7.31
C ARG A 23 6.69 -12.98 -6.10
N THR A 24 6.68 -14.31 -6.00
CA THR A 24 7.34 -15.04 -4.90
C THR A 24 8.81 -15.32 -5.15
N SER A 25 9.27 -15.22 -6.41
CA SER A 25 10.66 -15.54 -6.79
C SER A 25 11.70 -14.57 -6.21
N GLY A 26 11.29 -13.36 -5.81
CA GLY A 26 12.20 -12.30 -5.39
C GLY A 26 13.04 -11.68 -6.52
N LEU A 27 12.84 -12.13 -7.77
CA LEU A 27 13.46 -11.58 -8.97
C LEU A 27 12.60 -10.43 -9.54
N GLY A 28 13.23 -9.52 -10.29
CA GLY A 28 12.51 -8.50 -11.03
C GLY A 28 11.69 -9.11 -12.17
N ASP A 29 10.51 -8.55 -12.46
CA ASP A 29 9.59 -9.04 -13.51
C ASP A 29 10.32 -9.30 -14.84
N LYS A 30 11.29 -8.45 -15.20
CA LYS A 30 12.11 -8.57 -16.42
C LYS A 30 13.01 -9.80 -16.40
N ASP A 31 13.79 -9.98 -15.34
CA ASP A 31 14.77 -11.07 -15.20
C ASP A 31 14.06 -12.42 -15.07
N TRP A 32 12.92 -12.45 -14.37
CA TRP A 32 12.08 -13.63 -14.26
C TRP A 32 11.47 -14.00 -15.62
N CYS A 33 10.92 -13.02 -16.35
CA CYS A 33 10.38 -13.25 -17.69
C CYS A 33 11.44 -13.79 -18.67
N GLU A 34 12.67 -13.29 -18.60
CA GLU A 34 13.78 -13.76 -19.44
C GLU A 34 14.13 -15.23 -19.15
N GLN A 35 14.24 -15.61 -17.87
CA GLN A 35 14.51 -16.99 -17.46
C GLN A 35 13.39 -17.96 -17.86
N HIS A 36 12.14 -17.51 -17.80
CA HIS A 36 10.97 -18.33 -18.13
C HIS A 36 10.56 -18.27 -19.62
N GLY A 37 11.35 -17.58 -20.46
CA GLY A 37 11.11 -17.47 -21.90
C GLY A 37 9.80 -16.74 -22.25
N ILE A 38 9.36 -15.82 -21.39
CA ILE A 38 8.13 -15.04 -21.57
C ILE A 38 8.51 -13.63 -22.04
N PRO A 39 7.99 -13.14 -23.19
CA PRO A 39 8.19 -11.76 -23.58
C PRO A 39 7.56 -10.81 -22.55
N ILE A 40 8.33 -9.84 -22.03
CA ILE A 40 7.90 -8.92 -20.97
C ILE A 40 6.62 -8.13 -21.35
N SER A 41 6.46 -7.79 -22.62
CA SER A 41 5.27 -7.12 -23.15
C SER A 41 4.01 -8.00 -23.04
N THR A 42 4.15 -9.30 -23.30
CA THR A 42 3.07 -10.27 -23.19
C THR A 42 2.68 -10.46 -21.72
N PHE A 43 3.67 -10.53 -20.82
CA PHE A 43 3.45 -10.64 -19.38
C PHE A 43 2.59 -9.49 -18.85
N TYR A 44 2.97 -8.24 -19.12
CA TYR A 44 2.18 -7.08 -18.69
C TYR A 44 0.79 -7.00 -19.35
N THR A 45 0.68 -7.35 -20.63
CA THR A 45 -0.61 -7.41 -21.32
C THR A 45 -1.56 -8.40 -20.66
N LYS A 46 -1.04 -9.57 -20.24
CA LYS A 46 -1.81 -10.60 -19.54
C LYS A 46 -2.22 -10.17 -18.14
N ILE A 47 -1.33 -9.54 -17.38
CA ILE A 47 -1.66 -8.95 -16.07
C ILE A 47 -2.82 -7.95 -16.21
N THR A 48 -2.76 -7.03 -17.19
CA THR A 48 -3.81 -6.05 -17.41
C THR A 48 -5.15 -6.70 -17.77
N ARG A 49 -5.15 -7.69 -18.66
CA ARG A 49 -6.38 -8.43 -19.01
C ARG A 49 -6.97 -9.19 -17.82
N LEU A 50 -6.13 -9.82 -16.99
CA LEU A 50 -6.58 -10.52 -15.79
C LEU A 50 -7.19 -9.56 -14.76
N ARG A 51 -6.59 -8.37 -14.56
CA ARG A 51 -7.16 -7.33 -13.70
C ARG A 51 -8.53 -6.86 -14.19
N GLN A 52 -8.69 -6.68 -15.50
CA GLN A 52 -9.98 -6.30 -16.08
C GLN A 52 -11.04 -7.37 -15.86
N LYS A 53 -10.69 -8.66 -16.01
CA LYS A 53 -11.61 -9.78 -15.75
C LYS A 53 -11.97 -9.94 -14.27
N ALA A 54 -11.04 -9.67 -13.36
CA ALA A 54 -11.32 -9.68 -11.93
C ALA A 54 -12.20 -8.49 -11.50
N CYS A 55 -12.16 -7.39 -12.25
CA CYS A 55 -13.01 -6.21 -12.06
C CYS A 55 -14.13 -6.15 -13.11
N GLU A 56 -15.05 -7.12 -13.11
CA GLU A 56 -16.33 -6.97 -13.81
C GLU A 56 -17.20 -5.96 -13.05
N ILE A 57 -17.03 -4.68 -13.36
CA ILE A 57 -17.92 -3.62 -12.89
C ILE A 57 -19.21 -3.72 -13.70
N PRO A 58 -20.38 -4.00 -13.09
CA PRO A 58 -21.64 -4.00 -13.81
C PRO A 58 -21.88 -2.63 -14.45
N ALA A 59 -22.33 -2.59 -15.70
CA ALA A 59 -22.69 -1.34 -16.36
C ALA A 59 -23.72 -0.59 -15.50
N ALA A 60 -23.43 0.68 -15.18
CA ALA A 60 -24.32 1.52 -14.40
C ALA A 60 -25.65 1.66 -15.12
N LYS A 61 -26.69 0.99 -14.60
CA LYS A 61 -28.08 1.25 -14.98
C LYS A 61 -28.48 2.58 -14.36
N HIS A 62 -28.05 3.69 -14.96
CA HIS A 62 -28.56 5.01 -14.59
C HIS A 62 -30.04 5.06 -14.95
N HIS A 63 -30.89 4.63 -14.02
CA HIS A 63 -32.26 5.11 -13.96
C HIS A 63 -32.14 6.61 -13.69
N ILE A 64 -32.39 7.44 -14.70
CA ILE A 64 -32.52 8.88 -14.52
C ILE A 64 -33.81 9.10 -13.72
N ILE A 65 -33.75 8.94 -12.41
CA ILE A 65 -34.74 9.48 -11.50
C ILE A 65 -34.38 10.96 -11.41
N ARG A 66 -35.09 11.80 -12.17
CA ARG A 66 -35.07 13.25 -11.98
C ARG A 66 -35.83 13.58 -10.69
N GLU A 67 -35.25 13.24 -9.55
CA GLU A 67 -35.63 13.89 -8.30
C GLU A 67 -34.84 15.20 -8.24
N SER A 68 -35.54 16.32 -8.28
CA SER A 68 -34.95 17.64 -8.09
C SER A 68 -34.36 17.71 -6.69
N GLN A 69 -33.05 17.49 -6.58
CA GLN A 69 -32.33 17.65 -5.32
C GLN A 69 -32.36 19.13 -4.93
N GLN A 70 -32.90 19.42 -3.75
CA GLN A 70 -32.85 20.76 -3.17
C GLN A 70 -31.41 21.02 -2.70
N VAL A 71 -30.67 21.84 -3.44
CA VAL A 71 -29.30 22.21 -3.10
C VAL A 71 -29.29 23.52 -2.31
N VAL A 72 -28.53 23.55 -1.22
CA VAL A 72 -28.29 24.77 -0.42
C VAL A 72 -26.85 25.22 -0.69
N PRO A 73 -26.62 26.51 -1.01
CA PRO A 73 -25.27 27.04 -1.15
C PRO A 73 -24.52 26.96 0.18
N LEU A 74 -23.37 26.29 0.19
CA LEU A 74 -22.42 26.36 1.30
C LEU A 74 -21.42 27.49 1.01
N PRO A 75 -21.06 28.32 2.00
CA PRO A 75 -20.02 29.30 1.82
C PRO A 75 -18.69 28.59 1.56
N ILE A 76 -18.05 28.91 0.44
CA ILE A 76 -16.68 28.47 0.15
C ILE A 76 -15.78 29.27 1.07
N ILE A 77 -15.33 28.65 2.14
CA ILE A 77 -14.26 29.18 2.97
C ILE A 77 -12.99 28.97 2.14
N ASP A 78 -12.29 30.05 1.79
CA ASP A 78 -10.94 29.95 1.23
C ASP A 78 -10.02 29.42 2.34
N GLU A 79 -10.02 28.11 2.52
CA GLU A 79 -8.98 27.43 3.27
C GLU A 79 -7.69 27.61 2.49
N VAL A 80 -6.79 28.40 3.08
CA VAL A 80 -5.36 28.50 2.72
C VAL A 80 -4.87 27.12 2.29
N PRO A 81 -4.21 26.95 1.12
CA PRO A 81 -3.87 25.65 0.57
C PRO A 81 -3.25 24.74 1.62
N HIS A 82 -4.02 23.78 2.11
CA HIS A 82 -3.48 22.69 2.89
C HIS A 82 -2.67 21.88 1.89
N PRO A 83 -1.34 21.74 2.05
CA PRO A 83 -0.60 20.79 1.25
C PRO A 83 -1.26 19.45 1.52
N CYS A 84 -1.81 18.82 0.48
CA CYS A 84 -2.23 17.44 0.53
C CYS A 84 -0.98 16.58 0.75
N TRP A 85 -0.52 16.52 2.01
CA TRP A 85 0.53 15.63 2.44
C TRP A 85 -0.07 14.23 2.51
N ASN A 86 0.12 13.48 1.43
CA ASN A 86 0.15 12.03 1.48
C ASN A 86 1.28 11.63 2.43
N GLY A 87 0.93 11.32 3.67
CA GLY A 87 1.82 10.72 4.63
C GLY A 87 0.97 9.89 5.54
N ALA A 88 1.25 8.59 5.58
CA ALA A 88 0.92 7.78 6.74
C ALA A 88 1.22 8.58 8.03
N PRO A 89 0.55 8.30 9.17
CA PRO A 89 1.02 8.80 10.46
C PRO A 89 2.52 8.51 10.51
N ASP A 90 3.33 9.57 10.56
CA ASP A 90 4.77 9.49 10.42
C ASP A 90 5.26 8.48 11.46
N ALA A 91 5.66 7.28 11.04
CA ALA A 91 6.21 6.28 11.95
C ALA A 91 7.44 6.83 12.71
N ARG A 92 7.99 7.96 12.25
CA ARG A 92 9.07 8.74 12.88
C ARG A 92 8.71 9.34 14.24
N THR A 93 7.43 9.58 14.55
CA THR A 93 7.02 10.14 15.85
C THR A 93 6.41 9.11 16.79
N SER A 94 6.36 7.83 16.40
CA SER A 94 5.97 6.77 17.33
C SER A 94 7.06 6.57 18.39
N PRO A 95 6.72 6.59 19.69
CA PRO A 95 7.70 6.35 20.75
C PRO A 95 8.22 4.91 20.65
N ALA A 96 9.52 4.75 20.85
CA ALA A 96 10.18 3.44 20.90
C ALA A 96 9.79 2.66 22.15
N VAL A 97 9.56 3.37 23.25
CA VAL A 97 9.20 2.78 24.55
C VAL A 97 8.14 3.66 25.20
N ILE A 98 7.11 3.04 25.77
CA ILE A 98 6.08 3.69 26.59
C ILE A 98 6.07 3.02 27.96
N LEU A 99 6.27 3.80 29.02
CA LEU A 99 6.19 3.36 30.40
C LEU A 99 4.90 3.92 31.01
N LYS A 100 4.05 3.05 31.55
CA LYS A 100 2.81 3.44 32.23
C LYS A 100 2.93 3.14 33.73
N ILE A 101 2.78 4.17 34.54
CA ILE A 101 2.84 4.09 36.01
C ILE A 101 1.61 4.83 36.55
N ASN A 102 0.63 4.08 37.06
CA ASN A 102 -0.70 4.61 37.42
C ASN A 102 -1.31 5.42 36.26
N ASP A 103 -1.66 6.68 36.51
CA ASP A 103 -2.23 7.61 35.54
C ASP A 103 -1.17 8.39 34.73
N TYR A 104 0.12 8.12 34.96
CA TYR A 104 1.22 8.77 34.25
C TYR A 104 1.75 7.90 33.11
N SER A 105 2.07 8.54 31.99
CA SER A 105 2.70 7.92 30.82
C SER A 105 4.00 8.66 30.50
N ILE A 106 5.08 7.90 30.33
CA ILE A 106 6.38 8.41 29.90
C ILE A 106 6.71 7.78 28.56
N GLU A 107 6.94 8.62 27.56
CA GLU A 107 7.19 8.20 26.18
C GLU A 107 8.62 8.53 25.78
N ILE A 108 9.36 7.52 25.29
CA ILE A 108 10.74 7.66 24.83
C ILE A 108 10.78 7.47 23.33
N SER A 109 11.13 8.53 22.60
CA SER A 109 11.29 8.51 21.14
C SER A 109 12.53 7.74 20.70
N ASN A 110 12.52 7.18 19.48
CA ASN A 110 13.67 6.49 18.88
C ASN A 110 14.95 7.35 18.79
N HIS A 111 14.80 8.68 18.79
CA HIS A 111 15.91 9.64 18.69
C HIS A 111 16.28 10.27 20.04
N ALA A 112 15.78 9.76 21.16
CA ALA A 112 16.15 10.25 22.47
C ALA A 112 17.64 10.00 22.75
N ALA A 113 18.35 11.01 23.23
CA ALA A 113 19.75 10.89 23.60
C ALA A 113 19.91 9.91 24.78
N ARG A 114 21.02 9.15 24.79
CA ARG A 114 21.34 8.19 25.86
C ARG A 114 21.26 8.83 27.25
N ASP A 115 21.83 10.02 27.41
CA ASP A 115 21.86 10.71 28.71
C ASP A 115 20.45 11.11 29.16
N THR A 116 19.57 11.52 28.24
CA THR A 116 18.17 11.81 28.53
C THR A 116 17.46 10.56 29.05
N ILE A 117 17.64 9.42 28.40
CA ILE A 117 17.04 8.15 28.82
C ILE A 117 17.58 7.75 30.20
N PHE A 118 18.90 7.75 30.38
CA PHE A 118 19.54 7.33 31.63
C PHE A 118 19.15 8.22 32.81
N ASN A 119 19.19 9.54 32.64
CA ASN A 119 18.85 10.50 33.70
C ASN A 119 17.38 10.38 34.09
N THR A 120 16.48 10.23 33.10
CA THR A 120 15.05 10.07 33.37
C THR A 120 14.78 8.80 34.17
N LEU A 121 15.34 7.65 33.75
CA LEU A 121 15.18 6.39 34.47
C LEU A 121 15.82 6.41 35.86
N SER A 122 16.97 7.07 36.01
CA SER A 122 17.67 7.21 37.30
C SER A 122 16.85 8.02 38.30
N VAL A 123 16.22 9.12 37.87
CA VAL A 123 15.33 9.92 38.72
C VAL A 123 14.11 9.09 39.14
N LEU A 124 13.50 8.35 38.22
CA LEU A 124 12.35 7.50 38.53
C LEU A 124 12.69 6.39 39.53
N GLN A 125 13.89 5.82 39.47
CA GLN A 125 14.36 4.83 40.45
C GLN A 125 14.55 5.41 41.85
N GLN A 126 14.79 6.71 42.00
CA GLN A 126 14.92 7.35 43.32
C GLN A 126 13.57 7.72 43.94
N LEU A 127 12.51 7.74 43.14
CA LEU A 127 11.14 8.08 43.57
C LEU A 127 10.36 6.85 44.04
N CYS A 128 10.89 5.64 43.85
CA CYS A 128 10.36 4.35 44.31
C CYS A 128 11.28 3.76 45.39
#